data_AF-A0A327M8T2-F1
#
_entry.id   AF-A0A327M8T2-F1
#
_cell.length_a   1.000
_cell.length_b   1.000
_cell.length_c   1.000
_cell.angle_alpha   90.00
_cell.angle_beta   90.00
_cell.angle_gamma   90.00
#
_symmetry.space_group_name_H-M   'P 1'
#
loop_
_entity.id
_entity.type
_entity.pdbx_description
1 polymer ?
#
loop_
_entity_poly.entity_id
_entity_poly.type
_entity_poly.pdbx_seq_one_letter_code
_entity_poly.pdbx_strand_id
1 'polypeptide(L)' 'MSHIGQYLWPWTIAMAVLGGLAIFGRERLGTGYHLGDLAALAFMVAATCMIVISQRGMPRPVEDERAPDATA' A
#
# COMPACT_ATOMS: atom_id res chain seq x y z
N MET A 1 6.78 -18.69 -1.99
CA MET A 1 6.60 -17.40 -1.30
C MET A 1 5.23 -16.79 -1.64
N SER A 2 4.11 -17.41 -1.23
CA SER A 2 2.74 -16.99 -1.61
C SER A 2 1.93 -16.38 -0.46
N HIS A 3 2.42 -16.41 0.79
CA HIS A 3 1.60 -16.01 1.94
C HIS A 3 1.44 -14.50 2.09
N ILE A 4 2.44 -13.69 1.72
CA ILE A 4 2.38 -12.22 1.93
C ILE A 4 1.27 -11.59 1.10
N GLY A 5 0.90 -12.19 -0.04
CA GLY A 5 -0.11 -11.62 -0.90
C GLY A 5 -1.54 -11.68 -0.37
N GLN A 6 -1.94 -12.76 0.31
CA GLN A 6 -3.30 -12.90 0.83
C GLN A 6 -3.61 -11.98 2.01
N TYR A 7 -2.58 -11.54 2.75
CA TYR A 7 -2.77 -10.74 3.97
C TYR A 7 -2.65 -9.22 3.77
N LEU A 8 -2.50 -8.73 2.53
CA LEU A 8 -2.35 -7.29 2.29
C LEU A 8 -3.55 -6.47 2.77
N TRP A 9 -4.78 -6.97 2.59
CA TRP A 9 -6.00 -6.29 3.05
C TRP A 9 -6.03 -6.10 4.58
N PRO A 10 -5.81 -7.15 5.39
CA PRO A 10 -5.63 -7.01 6.84
C PRO A 10 -4.56 -5.98 7.22
N TRP A 11 -3.42 -5.96 6.53
CA TRP A 11 -2.33 -5.01 6.80
C TRP A 11 -2.73 -3.56 6.46
N THR A 12 -3.43 -3.33 5.35
CA THR A 12 -3.96 -2.00 5.00
C THR A 12 -4.88 -1.48 6.11
N ILE A 13 -5.82 -2.31 6.58
CA ILE A 13 -6.77 -1.93 7.62
C ILE A 13 -6.04 -1.67 8.94
N ALA A 14 -5.14 -2.56 9.35
CA ALA A 14 -4.40 -2.42 10.60
C ALA A 14 -3.58 -1.12 10.64
N MET A 15 -2.90 -0.78 9.55
CA MET A 15 -2.08 0.44 9.47
C MET A 15 -2.94 1.70 9.37
N ALA A 16 -4.07 1.66 8.67
CA ALA A 16 -5.01 2.78 8.65
C ALA A 16 -5.59 3.07 10.05
N VAL A 17 -5.95 2.02 10.81
CA VAL A 17 -6.42 2.15 12.20
C VAL A 17 -5.31 2.70 13.10
N LEU A 18 -4.08 2.19 12.98
CA LEU A 18 -2.93 2.68 13.73
C LEU A 18 -2.68 4.18 13.47
N GLY A 19 -2.73 4.60 12.19
CA GLY A 19 -2.58 6.00 11.80
C GLY A 19 -3.69 6.89 12.38
N GLY A 20 -4.94 6.41 12.33
CA GLY A 20 -6.09 7.11 12.94
C GLY A 20 -5.95 7.25 14.46
N LEU A 21 -5.51 6.19 15.16
CA LEU A 21 -5.25 6.23 16.60
C LEU A 21 -4.10 7.17 16.96
N ALA A 22 -3.05 7.23 16.13
CA ALA A 22 -1.93 8.15 16.33
C ALA A 22 -2.37 9.62 16.17
N ILE A 23 -3.23 9.93 15.18
CA ILE A 23 -3.85 11.27 15.05
C ILE A 23 -4.73 11.59 16.25
N PHE A 24 -5.60 10.67 16.66
CA PHE A 24 -6.47 10.87 17.81
C PHE A 24 -5.67 11.09 19.11
N GLY A 25 -4.60 10.31 19.32
CA GLY A 25 -3.69 10.48 20.45
C GLY A 25 -2.96 11.82 20.41
N ARG A 26 -2.56 12.28 19.22
CA ARG A 26 -1.93 13.60 19.00
C ARG A 26 -2.85 14.73 19.43
N GLU A 27 -4.13 14.70 19.06
CA GLU A 27 -5.10 15.74 19.45
C GLU A 27 -5.35 15.78 20.96
N ARG A 28 -5.23 14.64 21.65
CA ARG A 28 -5.52 14.52 23.08
C ARG A 28 -4.33 14.79 24.00
N LEU A 29 -3.12 14.43 23.59
CA LEU A 29 -1.94 14.43 24.47
C LEU A 29 -1.04 15.66 24.27
N GLY A 30 -1.24 16.45 23.21
CA GLY A 30 -0.46 17.66 22.95
C GLY A 30 1.00 17.42 22.53
N THR A 31 1.50 16.17 22.61
CA THR A 31 2.80 15.72 22.11
C THR A 31 2.73 15.50 20.59
N GLY A 32 2.62 16.59 19.85
CA GLY A 32 2.15 16.56 18.46
C GLY A 32 3.14 16.09 17.40
N TYR A 33 4.45 16.05 17.68
CA TYR A 33 5.45 15.80 16.64
C TYR A 33 5.62 14.30 16.35
N HIS A 34 5.99 13.49 17.35
CA HIS A 34 6.28 12.07 17.14
C HIS A 34 5.04 11.24 16.76
N LEU A 35 3.87 11.60 17.28
CA LEU A 35 2.61 10.95 16.91
C LEU A 35 2.17 11.31 15.48
N GLY A 36 2.56 12.49 14.99
CA GLY A 36 2.37 12.89 13.60
C GLY A 36 3.19 12.05 12.63
N ASP A 37 4.48 11.84 12.92
CA ASP A 37 5.37 11.01 12.11
C ASP A 37 4.92 9.54 12.10
N LEU A 38 4.49 9.03 13.26
CA LEU A 38 3.94 7.67 13.36
C LEU A 38 2.67 7.51 12.52
N ALA A 39 1.78 8.51 12.54
CA ALA A 39 0.59 8.51 11.70
C ALA A 39 0.96 8.54 10.20
N ALA A 40 1.88 9.42 9.79
CA ALA A 40 2.33 9.54 8.41
C ALA A 40 2.93 8.21 7.90
N LEU A 41 3.78 7.57 8.69
CA LEU A 41 4.39 6.28 8.35
C LEU A 41 3.32 5.18 8.24
N ALA A 42 2.37 5.14 9.17
CA ALA A 42 1.26 4.18 9.12
C ALA A 42 0.40 4.37 7.85
N PHE A 43 0.06 5.60 7.49
CA PHE A 43 -0.68 5.87 6.26
C PHE A 43 0.13 5.58 4.99
N MET A 44 1.43 5.82 4.99
CA MET A 44 2.31 5.46 3.86
C MET A 44 2.29 3.95 3.61
N VAL A 45 2.38 3.14 4.67
CA VAL A 45 2.29 1.67 4.56
C VAL A 45 0.91 1.24 4.07
N ALA A 46 -0.16 1.80 4.64
CA ALA A 46 -1.53 1.50 4.21
C ALA A 46 -1.77 1.84 2.72
N ALA A 47 -1.33 3.01 2.28
CA ALA A 47 -1.42 3.44 0.88
C ALA A 47 -0.62 2.52 -0.05
N THR A 48 0.58 2.10 0.37
CA THR A 48 1.41 1.17 -0.41
C THR A 48 0.72 -0.19 -0.57
N CYS A 49 0.16 -0.75 0.51
CA CYS A 49 -0.60 -1.99 0.44
C CYS A 49 -1.81 -1.85 -0.48
N MET A 50 -2.52 -0.72 -0.44
CA MET A 50 -3.66 -0.43 -1.33
C MET A 50 -3.23 -0.38 -2.80
N ILE A 51 -2.12 0.29 -3.13
CA ILE A 51 -1.58 0.33 -4.50
C ILE A 51 -1.28 -1.08 -5.02
N VAL A 52 -0.61 -1.91 -4.21
CA VAL A 52 -0.29 -3.29 -4.61
C VAL A 52 -1.55 -4.13 -4.82
N ILE A 53 -2.59 -3.94 -3.99
CA ILE A 53 -3.89 -4.59 -4.18
C ILE A 53 -4.52 -4.14 -5.51
N SER A 54 -4.55 -2.83 -5.78
CA SER A 54 -5.10 -2.27 -7.02
C SER A 54 -4.36 -2.77 -8.27
N GLN A 55 -3.04 -2.92 -8.20
CA GLN A 55 -2.21 -3.42 -9.30
C GLN A 55 -2.47 -4.90 -9.63
N ARG A 56 -2.99 -5.70 -8.70
CA ARG A 56 -3.35 -7.11 -8.98
C ARG A 56 -4.59 -7.28 -9.83
N GLY A 57 -5.45 -6.26 -9.88
CA GLY A 57 -6.64 -6.26 -10.73
C GLY A 57 -6.37 -5.76 -12.15
N MET A 58 -5.19 -5.22 -12.44
CA MET A 58 -4.86 -4.73 -13.77
C MET A 58 -4.41 -5.88 -14.67
N PRO A 59 -5.00 -6.03 -15.87
CA PRO A 59 -4.45 -6.90 -16.90
C PRO A 59 -2.99 -6.53 -17.12
N ARG A 60 -2.08 -7.50 -17.05
CA ARG A 60 -0.70 -7.24 -17.48
C ARG A 60 -0.75 -6.87 -18.96
N PRO A 61 -0.04 -5.83 -19.41
CA PRO A 61 0.11 -5.59 -20.83
C PRO A 61 0.66 -6.87 -21.43
N VAL A 62 -0.10 -7.46 -22.35
CA VAL A 62 0.38 -8.54 -23.21
C VAL A 62 1.45 -7.86 -24.04
N GLU A 63 2.72 -8.10 -23.72
CA GLU A 63 3.80 -7.80 -24.65
C GLU A 63 3.51 -8.67 -25.87
N ASP A 64 3.03 -8.04 -26.95
CA ASP A 64 2.82 -8.68 -28.24
C ASP A 64 4.18 -9.20 -28.74
N GLU A 65 4.49 -10.43 -28.34
CA GLU A 65 5.58 -11.24 -28.86
C GLU A 65 5.21 -11.69 -30.29
N ARG A 66 5.25 -10.73 -31.24
CA ARG A 66 5.45 -10.92 -32.68
C ARG A 66 5.46 -9.57 -33.39
N ALA A 67 6.58 -8.87 -33.29
CA ALA A 67 7.05 -8.13 -34.45
C ALA A 67 7.37 -9.17 -35.53
N PRO A 68 6.80 -9.07 -36.74
CA PRO A 68 6.95 -10.09 -37.78
C PRO A 68 8.42 -10.20 -38.20
N ASP A 69 8.86 -11.43 -38.45
CA ASP A 69 10.15 -11.78 -39.06
C ASP A 69 10.38 -10.89 -40.30
N ALA A 70 11.14 -9.82 -40.13
CA ALA A 70 11.59 -8.94 -41.19
C ALA A 70 12.88 -9.50 -41.80
N THR A 71 12.88 -10.78 -42.20
CA THR A 71 13.92 -11.39 -43.03
C THR A 71 13.40 -12.66 -43.70
N ALA A 72 12.99 -12.55 -44.96
CA ALA A 72 13.16 -13.57 -45.99
C ALA A 72 12.97 -12.93 -47.38
#